data_AF-A0A1E3QWG3-F1
#
_entry.id   AF-A0A1E3QWG3-F1
#
_cell.length_a   1.000
_cell.length_b   1.000
_cell.length_c   1.000
_cell.angle_alpha   90.00
_cell.angle_beta   90.00
_cell.angle_gamma   90.00
#
_symmetry.space_group_name_H-M   'P 1'
#
loop_
_entity.id
_entity.type
_entity.pdbx_description
1 polymer ?
#
loop_
_entity_poly.entity_id
_entity_poly.type
_entity_poly.pdbx_seq_one_letter_code
_entity_poly.pdbx_strand_id
1 'polypeptide(L)'
;MFTYLRTLAHRHKRKLIVTTSIATLVYLAQWYVRKRIADFQARLSEEKFAREQIRRRFEQTQKDAYYTILSLLPVMAAPIFERLPVENITKSLQMKRAPGATPASSVNILNVAVSLNDEALDAYSAKSKAELWTELKIQSVTRLLTLVYASSALFVITRLQLNILARRSYLESAIQVANSKQGSALTGLTLLFSAPRAAPQAQTDEDEEDYYCEQAYVSMSWWLLNHGWMALHEKVQAAVEGVFADVSPRSELSIDDLSSLLADTVDVIEMNNKHELLSSFFPTNIELEMFVLRHTNPEMVHALHDRGSTLRVLTDETKRYIFAEPTFLVFNRLVNVNIDTLLNNILNNVGDNTAGKFKLASLLAQITKQSNELAKANGINDYLANMDALPELDELSAGVYSNFDN
;
A
#
# COMPACT_ATOMS: atom_id res chain seq x y z
N MET A 1 -33.45 23.60 76.32
CA MET A 1 -33.15 23.93 74.91
C MET A 1 -34.33 23.73 73.97
N PHE A 2 -35.05 22.59 74.02
CA PHE A 2 -36.17 22.30 73.11
C PHE A 2 -37.40 23.22 73.21
N THR A 3 -37.67 23.82 74.38
CA THR A 3 -38.78 24.76 74.58
C THR A 3 -38.52 26.14 73.96
N TYR A 4 -37.25 26.57 73.89
CA TYR A 4 -36.84 27.85 73.29
C TYR A 4 -36.87 27.79 71.74
N LEU A 5 -36.51 26.65 71.17
CA LEU A 5 -36.63 26.39 69.72
C LEU A 5 -38.10 26.40 69.25
N ARG A 6 -39.02 25.93 70.10
CA ARG A 6 -40.45 25.84 69.78
C ARG A 6 -41.16 27.20 69.72
N THR A 7 -40.80 28.13 70.60
CA THR A 7 -41.39 29.49 70.61
C THR A 7 -40.80 30.38 69.51
N LEU A 8 -39.50 30.25 69.23
CA LEU A 8 -38.84 30.93 68.10
C LEU A 8 -39.40 30.47 66.74
N ALA A 9 -39.59 29.16 66.58
CA ALA A 9 -40.17 28.58 65.37
C ALA A 9 -41.60 29.05 65.12
N HIS A 10 -42.40 29.27 66.17
CA HIS A 10 -43.80 29.72 66.04
C HIS A 10 -43.93 31.20 65.63
N ARG A 11 -43.01 32.06 66.08
CA ARG A 11 -43.04 33.51 65.81
C ARG A 11 -42.54 33.88 64.41
N HIS A 12 -41.71 33.05 63.78
CA HIS A 12 -41.12 33.29 62.46
C HIS A 12 -41.50 32.27 61.37
N LYS A 13 -42.56 31.48 61.55
CA LYS A 13 -43.00 30.41 60.62
C LYS A 13 -42.98 30.80 59.14
N ARG A 14 -43.53 31.96 58.78
CA ARG A 14 -43.55 32.43 57.38
C ARG A 14 -42.16 32.74 56.85
N LYS A 15 -41.29 33.35 57.67
CA LYS A 15 -39.90 33.66 57.27
C LYS A 15 -39.07 32.39 57.11
N LEU A 16 -39.23 31.42 58.00
CA LEU A 16 -38.55 30.12 57.90
C LEU A 16 -38.94 29.34 56.65
N ILE A 17 -40.24 29.27 56.33
CA ILE A 17 -40.72 28.57 55.11
C ILE A 17 -40.17 29.23 53.84
N VAL A 18 -40.15 30.57 53.78
CA VAL A 18 -39.60 31.31 52.62
C VAL A 18 -38.09 31.10 52.50
N THR A 19 -37.33 31.14 53.59
CA THR A 19 -35.88 30.90 53.53
C THR A 19 -35.54 29.46 53.15
N THR A 20 -36.29 28.48 53.67
CA THR A 20 -36.06 27.07 53.34
C THR A 20 -36.42 26.77 51.88
N SER A 21 -37.53 27.31 51.37
CA SER A 21 -37.91 27.13 49.96
C SER A 21 -36.89 27.74 48.99
N ILE A 22 -36.39 28.94 49.27
CA ILE A 22 -35.31 29.56 48.48
C ILE A 22 -34.04 28.70 48.55
N ALA A 23 -33.64 28.25 49.75
CA ALA A 23 -32.46 27.40 49.91
C ALA A 23 -32.58 26.06 49.14
N THR A 24 -33.75 25.43 49.17
CA THR A 24 -34.02 24.20 48.41
C THR A 24 -33.98 24.44 46.90
N LEU A 25 -34.54 25.55 46.40
CA LEU A 25 -34.49 25.91 44.99
C LEU A 25 -33.04 26.16 44.52
N VAL A 26 -32.25 26.89 45.31
CA VAL A 26 -30.83 27.14 45.01
C VAL A 26 -30.05 25.83 45.01
N TYR A 27 -30.31 24.93 45.97
CA TYR A 27 -29.67 23.63 46.03
C TYR A 27 -30.01 22.75 44.81
N LEU A 28 -31.29 22.68 44.43
CA LEU A 28 -31.74 21.93 43.26
C LEU A 28 -31.14 22.49 41.96
N ALA A 29 -31.09 23.81 41.81
CA ALA A 29 -30.44 24.46 40.67
C ALA A 29 -28.94 24.14 40.61
N GLN A 30 -28.24 24.23 41.75
CA GLN A 30 -26.81 23.90 41.82
C GLN A 30 -26.54 22.42 41.52
N TRP A 31 -27.40 21.52 42.01
CA TRP A 31 -27.33 20.09 41.69
C TRP A 31 -27.55 19.84 40.20
N TYR A 32 -28.57 20.46 39.60
CA TYR A 32 -28.87 20.33 38.18
C TYR A 32 -27.72 20.82 37.30
N VAL A 33 -27.15 22.00 37.61
CA VAL A 33 -26.01 22.56 36.85
C VAL A 33 -24.79 21.65 36.96
N ARG A 34 -24.43 21.17 38.16
CA ARG A 34 -23.30 20.24 38.35
C ARG A 34 -23.50 18.94 37.59
N LYS A 35 -24.70 18.36 37.66
CA LYS A 35 -25.07 17.16 36.92
C LYS A 35 -24.96 17.38 35.42
N ARG A 36 -25.48 18.50 34.91
CA ARG A 36 -25.44 18.84 33.48
C ARG A 36 -24.01 19.05 32.97
N ILE A 37 -23.15 19.68 33.75
CA ILE A 37 -21.72 19.85 33.41
C ILE A 37 -21.00 18.50 33.40
N ALA A 38 -21.24 17.65 34.40
CA ALA A 38 -20.65 16.30 34.45
C ALA A 38 -21.10 15.45 33.25
N ASP A 39 -22.39 15.46 32.92
CA ASP A 39 -22.93 14.76 31.75
C ASP A 39 -22.32 15.29 30.44
N PHE A 40 -22.11 16.61 30.33
CA PHE A 40 -21.48 17.22 29.15
C PHE A 40 -20.00 16.87 29.04
N GLN A 41 -19.25 16.90 30.15
CA GLN A 41 -17.85 16.49 30.19
C GLN A 41 -17.69 15.00 29.84
N ALA A 42 -18.58 14.15 30.35
CA ALA A 42 -18.59 12.72 30.04
C ALA A 42 -18.77 12.48 28.52
N ARG A 43 -19.78 13.11 27.90
CA ARG A 43 -20.02 13.02 26.45
C ARG A 43 -18.83 13.50 25.63
N LEU A 44 -18.26 14.66 25.98
CA LEU A 44 -17.06 15.17 25.29
C LEU A 44 -15.86 14.23 25.46
N SER A 45 -15.69 13.62 26.63
CA SER A 45 -14.60 12.69 26.88
C SER A 45 -14.76 11.39 26.08
N GLU A 46 -16.00 10.91 25.95
CA GLU A 46 -16.35 9.72 25.17
C GLU A 46 -16.16 9.96 23.66
N GLU A 47 -16.66 11.09 23.14
CA GLU A 47 -16.46 11.47 21.74
C GLU A 47 -14.98 11.63 21.39
N LYS A 48 -14.20 12.28 22.28
CA LYS A 48 -12.75 12.41 22.10
C LYS A 48 -12.05 11.06 22.13
N PHE A 49 -12.41 10.19 23.06
CA PHE A 49 -11.85 8.86 23.18
C PHE A 49 -12.14 8.02 21.93
N ALA A 50 -13.38 8.03 21.44
CA ALA A 50 -13.79 7.31 20.23
C ALA A 50 -13.03 7.80 18.99
N ARG A 51 -12.93 9.12 18.80
CA ARG A 51 -12.15 9.71 17.68
C ARG A 51 -10.67 9.35 17.75
N GLU A 52 -10.09 9.44 18.94
CA GLU A 52 -8.68 9.10 19.15
C GLU A 52 -8.42 7.61 18.89
N GLN A 53 -9.35 6.73 19.27
CA GLN A 53 -9.25 5.30 19.01
C GLN A 53 -9.28 4.99 17.50
N ILE A 54 -10.21 5.61 16.75
CA ILE A 54 -10.27 5.49 15.29
C ILE A 54 -8.94 5.93 14.67
N ARG A 55 -8.46 7.12 15.07
CA ARG A 55 -7.20 7.67 14.57
C ARG A 55 -6.02 6.72 14.81
N ARG A 56 -5.88 6.20 16.04
CA ARG A 56 -4.80 5.26 16.37
C ARG A 56 -4.89 3.98 15.58
N ARG A 57 -6.09 3.43 15.39
CA ARG A 57 -6.30 2.23 14.57
C ARG A 57 -5.91 2.50 13.13
N PHE A 58 -6.34 3.63 12.57
CA PHE A 58 -5.97 4.02 11.21
C PHE A 58 -4.44 4.17 11.05
N GLU A 59 -3.77 4.90 11.95
CA GLU A 59 -2.31 5.06 11.93
C GLU A 59 -1.58 3.71 12.08
N GLN A 60 -2.12 2.81 12.90
CA GLN A 60 -1.59 1.45 13.03
C GLN A 60 -1.79 0.64 11.75
N THR A 61 -2.98 0.69 11.14
CA THR A 61 -3.28 0.03 9.86
C THR A 61 -2.34 0.52 8.76
N GLN A 62 -1.97 1.81 8.75
CA GLN A 62 -1.00 2.31 7.78
C GLN A 62 0.40 1.71 8.00
N LYS A 63 0.85 1.59 9.25
CA LYS A 63 2.14 0.94 9.56
C LYS A 63 2.12 -0.55 9.19
N ASP A 64 1.04 -1.24 9.52
CA ASP A 64 0.87 -2.66 9.20
C ASP A 64 0.89 -2.88 7.68
N ALA A 65 0.21 -2.01 6.91
CA ALA A 65 0.26 -2.03 5.45
C ALA A 65 1.67 -1.83 4.92
N TYR A 66 2.43 -0.86 5.44
CA TYR A 66 3.80 -0.63 5.04
C TYR A 66 4.71 -1.84 5.31
N TYR A 67 4.59 -2.48 6.48
CA TYR A 67 5.33 -3.70 6.79
C TYR A 67 4.95 -4.89 5.90
N THR A 68 3.66 -5.03 5.58
CA THR A 68 3.18 -6.03 4.62
C THR A 68 3.76 -5.79 3.23
N ILE A 69 3.83 -4.54 2.77
CA ILE A 69 4.44 -4.21 1.47
C ILE A 69 5.92 -4.58 1.48
N LEU A 70 6.66 -4.26 2.55
CA LEU A 70 8.07 -4.64 2.69
C LEU A 70 8.28 -6.16 2.63
N SER A 71 7.38 -6.95 3.21
CA SER A 71 7.50 -8.41 3.18
C SER A 71 7.13 -9.03 1.83
N LEU A 72 6.19 -8.43 1.10
CA LEU A 72 5.74 -8.90 -0.22
C LEU A 72 6.62 -8.39 -1.37
N LEU A 73 7.36 -7.30 -1.17
CA LEU A 73 8.21 -6.70 -2.20
C LEU A 73 9.22 -7.69 -2.83
N PRO A 74 9.99 -8.49 -2.07
CA PRO A 74 10.93 -9.46 -2.66
C PRO A 74 10.22 -10.55 -3.46
N VAL A 75 9.02 -10.95 -3.01
CA VAL A 75 8.20 -11.97 -3.69
C VAL A 75 7.72 -11.45 -5.04
N MET A 76 7.34 -10.17 -5.12
CA MET A 76 6.95 -9.51 -6.36
C MET A 76 8.15 -9.24 -7.28
N ALA A 77 9.28 -8.80 -6.71
CA ALA A 77 10.44 -8.41 -7.49
C ALA A 77 11.17 -9.60 -8.13
N ALA A 78 11.33 -10.72 -7.40
CA ALA A 78 12.06 -11.90 -7.87
C ALA A 78 11.68 -12.37 -9.29
N PRO A 79 10.39 -12.61 -9.63
CA PRO A 79 10.02 -13.04 -10.97
C PRO A 79 10.25 -11.95 -12.04
N ILE A 80 10.18 -10.66 -11.69
CA ILE A 80 10.50 -9.56 -12.62
C ILE A 80 12.00 -9.57 -12.98
N PHE A 81 12.88 -9.78 -12.00
CA PHE A 81 14.32 -9.90 -12.25
C PHE A 81 14.67 -11.15 -13.07
N GLU A 82 13.97 -12.26 -12.84
CA GLU A 82 14.14 -13.48 -13.63
C GLU A 82 13.70 -13.28 -15.09
N ARG A 83 12.56 -12.61 -15.30
CA ARG A 83 12.01 -12.35 -16.64
C ARG A 83 12.84 -11.33 -17.43
N LEU A 84 13.48 -10.37 -16.74
CA LEU A 84 14.27 -9.28 -17.31
C LEU A 84 15.72 -9.30 -16.78
N PRO A 85 16.55 -10.27 -17.22
CA PRO A 85 17.89 -10.50 -16.68
C PRO A 85 18.94 -9.55 -17.31
N VAL A 86 18.86 -8.27 -16.94
CA VAL A 86 19.81 -7.21 -17.36
C VAL A 86 21.26 -7.57 -16.98
N GLU A 87 21.45 -8.28 -15.88
CA GLU A 87 22.76 -8.73 -15.38
C GLU A 87 23.42 -9.74 -16.34
N ASN A 88 22.63 -10.61 -16.99
CA ASN A 88 23.16 -11.56 -17.97
C ASN A 88 23.60 -10.83 -19.25
N ILE A 89 22.84 -9.82 -19.69
CA ILE A 89 23.20 -8.99 -20.85
C ILE A 89 24.48 -8.20 -20.56
N THR A 90 24.58 -7.56 -19.39
CA THR A 90 25.78 -6.80 -19.02
C THR A 90 27.01 -7.71 -18.90
N LYS A 91 26.87 -8.93 -18.36
CA LYS A 91 27.95 -9.93 -18.35
C LYS A 91 28.38 -10.36 -19.75
N SER A 92 27.44 -10.67 -20.64
CA SER A 92 27.78 -11.04 -22.02
C SER A 92 28.49 -9.90 -22.78
N LEU A 93 28.11 -8.64 -22.52
CA LEU A 93 28.82 -7.46 -23.03
C LEU A 93 30.23 -7.31 -22.45
N GLN A 94 30.44 -7.67 -21.18
CA GLN A 94 31.76 -7.66 -20.55
C GLN A 94 32.66 -8.77 -21.12
N MET A 95 32.15 -9.99 -21.32
CA MET A 95 32.89 -11.10 -21.92
C MET A 95 33.34 -10.79 -23.35
N LYS A 96 32.53 -10.04 -24.11
CA LYS A 96 32.86 -9.59 -25.47
C LYS A 96 33.79 -8.35 -25.51
N ARG A 97 34.18 -7.76 -24.38
CA ARG A 97 35.23 -6.72 -24.33
C ARG A 97 36.60 -7.40 -24.29
N ALA A 98 37.49 -7.03 -25.22
CA ALA A 98 38.84 -7.58 -25.30
C ALA A 98 39.69 -7.28 -24.04
N PRO A 99 40.58 -8.20 -23.62
CA PRO A 99 41.52 -7.97 -22.51
C PRO A 99 42.61 -7.01 -22.98
N GLY A 100 42.45 -5.71 -22.72
CA GLY A 100 43.42 -4.69 -23.12
C GLY A 100 42.94 -3.23 -23.09
N ALA A 101 41.66 -2.97 -22.83
CA ALA A 101 41.19 -1.61 -22.56
C ALA A 101 41.51 -1.21 -21.11
N THR A 102 42.25 -0.13 -20.94
CA THR A 102 42.59 0.51 -19.65
C THR A 102 41.36 0.72 -18.76
N PRO A 103 41.51 0.67 -17.42
CA PRO A 103 40.41 0.80 -16.46
C PRO A 103 40.03 2.28 -16.29
N ALA A 104 39.49 2.90 -17.34
CA ALA A 104 38.77 4.15 -17.22
C ALA A 104 37.27 3.82 -17.31
N SER A 105 36.57 4.02 -16.18
CA SER A 105 35.14 3.73 -15.96
C SER A 105 34.79 2.25 -15.80
N SER A 106 35.40 1.58 -14.82
CA SER A 106 34.83 0.38 -14.22
C SER A 106 33.57 0.77 -13.44
N VAL A 107 32.43 0.74 -14.12
CA VAL A 107 31.14 0.66 -13.43
C VAL A 107 31.14 -0.70 -12.73
N ASN A 108 31.37 -0.70 -11.41
CA ASN A 108 31.24 -1.88 -10.55
C ASN A 108 29.75 -2.24 -10.47
N ILE A 109 29.25 -2.95 -11.48
CA ILE A 109 27.88 -3.50 -11.53
C ILE A 109 27.79 -4.82 -10.74
N LEU A 110 28.93 -5.38 -10.30
CA LEU A 110 29.00 -6.70 -9.67
C LEU A 110 29.23 -6.57 -8.16
N ASN A 111 28.15 -6.44 -7.40
CA ASN A 111 28.18 -6.79 -5.97
C ASN A 111 26.85 -7.36 -5.44
N VAL A 112 26.04 -7.98 -6.31
CA VAL A 112 24.82 -8.68 -5.89
C VAL A 112 24.85 -10.10 -6.43
N ALA A 113 24.91 -11.06 -5.50
CA ALA A 113 24.84 -12.48 -5.77
C ALA A 113 23.40 -12.85 -6.15
N VAL A 114 23.08 -12.75 -7.45
CA VAL A 114 21.90 -13.37 -8.03
C VAL A 114 22.35 -14.66 -8.71
N SER A 115 21.66 -15.76 -8.43
CA SER A 115 21.89 -17.06 -9.06
C SER A 115 21.76 -16.90 -10.58
N LEU A 116 22.82 -17.22 -11.32
CA LEU A 116 22.84 -17.04 -12.77
C LEU A 116 22.27 -18.28 -13.42
N ASN A 117 21.25 -18.11 -14.26
CA ASN A 117 20.80 -19.17 -15.16
C ASN A 117 21.80 -19.28 -16.31
N ASP A 118 22.63 -20.33 -16.30
CA ASP A 118 23.67 -20.57 -17.32
C ASP A 118 23.09 -20.70 -18.74
N GLU A 119 21.88 -21.27 -18.91
CA GLU A 119 21.22 -21.41 -20.22
C GLU A 119 20.87 -20.04 -20.87
N ALA A 120 20.45 -19.07 -20.06
CA ALA A 120 20.14 -17.73 -20.56
C ALA A 120 21.41 -17.00 -21.00
N LEU A 121 22.53 -17.22 -20.30
CA LEU A 121 23.82 -16.60 -20.60
C LEU A 121 24.35 -17.06 -21.97
N ASP A 122 24.17 -18.33 -22.31
CA ASP A 122 24.57 -18.89 -23.60
C ASP A 122 23.81 -18.26 -24.78
N ALA A 123 22.50 -18.03 -24.63
CA ALA A 123 21.68 -17.35 -25.63
C ALA A 123 22.15 -15.90 -25.88
N TYR A 124 22.53 -15.16 -24.84
CA TYR A 124 23.08 -13.81 -24.98
C TYR A 124 24.50 -13.79 -25.54
N SER A 125 25.28 -14.84 -25.30
CA SER A 125 26.64 -14.95 -25.83
C SER A 125 26.68 -15.04 -27.36
N ALA A 126 25.61 -15.55 -27.99
CA ALA A 126 25.48 -15.65 -29.45
C ALA A 126 25.16 -14.32 -30.15
N LYS A 127 24.53 -13.36 -29.45
CA LYS A 127 24.08 -12.08 -30.03
C LYS A 127 25.24 -11.14 -30.36
N SER A 128 25.02 -10.23 -31.32
CA SER A 128 26.02 -9.21 -31.67
C SER A 128 26.14 -8.13 -30.59
N LYS A 129 27.27 -7.43 -30.53
CA LYS A 129 27.47 -6.36 -29.53
C LYS A 129 26.44 -5.24 -29.65
N ALA A 130 26.02 -4.90 -30.87
CA ALA A 130 25.04 -3.85 -31.12
C ALA A 130 23.62 -4.28 -30.70
N GLU A 131 23.26 -5.54 -30.98
CA GLU A 131 22.01 -6.14 -30.49
C GLU A 131 21.97 -6.14 -28.96
N LEU A 132 23.05 -6.55 -28.30
CA LEU A 132 23.12 -6.57 -26.84
C LEU A 132 22.93 -5.19 -26.19
N TRP A 133 23.44 -4.12 -26.79
CA TRP A 133 23.20 -2.76 -26.30
C TRP A 133 21.75 -2.30 -26.51
N THR A 134 21.12 -2.73 -27.60
CA THR A 134 19.71 -2.40 -27.89
C THR A 134 18.80 -3.15 -26.93
N GLU A 135 19.05 -4.44 -26.73
CA GLU A 135 18.37 -5.28 -25.73
C GLU A 135 18.57 -4.73 -24.32
N LEU A 136 19.80 -4.34 -23.96
CA LEU A 136 20.09 -3.77 -22.64
C LEU A 136 19.29 -2.49 -22.39
N LYS A 137 19.19 -1.62 -23.40
CA LYS A 137 18.40 -0.38 -23.32
C LYS A 137 16.94 -0.70 -22.99
N ILE A 138 16.30 -1.56 -23.78
CA ILE A 138 14.89 -1.90 -23.60
C ILE A 138 14.68 -2.61 -22.26
N GLN A 139 15.42 -3.70 -21.97
CA GLN A 139 15.19 -4.48 -20.76
C GLN A 139 15.47 -3.69 -19.47
N SER A 140 16.47 -2.79 -19.45
CA SER A 140 16.77 -2.00 -18.24
C SER A 140 15.65 -1.02 -17.90
N VAL A 141 15.12 -0.31 -18.91
CA VAL A 141 14.02 0.65 -18.72
C VAL A 141 12.72 -0.10 -18.44
N THR A 142 12.42 -1.15 -19.19
CA THR A 142 11.24 -2.00 -18.97
C THR A 142 11.25 -2.59 -17.56
N ARG A 143 12.38 -3.09 -17.06
CA ARG A 143 12.48 -3.64 -15.70
C ARG A 143 12.18 -2.60 -14.64
N LEU A 144 12.81 -1.42 -14.75
CA LEU A 144 12.59 -0.32 -13.82
C LEU A 144 11.11 0.08 -13.79
N LEU A 145 10.51 0.37 -14.96
CA LEU A 145 9.12 0.80 -15.03
C LEU A 145 8.16 -0.29 -14.57
N THR A 146 8.41 -1.57 -14.92
CA THR A 146 7.59 -2.69 -14.42
C THR A 146 7.62 -2.74 -12.90
N LEU A 147 8.80 -2.58 -12.27
CA LEU A 147 8.92 -2.51 -10.81
C LEU A 147 8.19 -1.30 -10.21
N VAL A 148 8.27 -0.13 -10.85
CA VAL A 148 7.55 1.09 -10.41
C VAL A 148 6.04 0.90 -10.45
N TYR A 149 5.51 0.35 -11.54
CA TYR A 149 4.07 0.09 -11.68
C TYR A 149 3.62 -1.01 -10.70
N ALA A 150 4.38 -2.09 -10.58
CA ALA A 150 4.03 -3.20 -9.70
C ALA A 150 4.13 -2.83 -8.21
N SER A 151 5.12 -2.01 -7.80
CA SER A 151 5.22 -1.52 -6.43
C SER A 151 4.11 -0.53 -6.10
N SER A 152 3.77 0.38 -7.02
CA SER A 152 2.65 1.33 -6.86
C SER A 152 1.32 0.58 -6.75
N ALA A 153 1.11 -0.47 -7.56
CA ALA A 153 -0.07 -1.32 -7.50
C ALA A 153 -0.14 -2.08 -6.16
N LEU A 154 1.00 -2.58 -5.67
CA LEU A 154 1.11 -3.26 -4.38
C LEU A 154 0.74 -2.33 -3.23
N PHE A 155 1.20 -1.07 -3.25
CA PHE A 155 0.80 -0.05 -2.28
C PHE A 155 -0.71 0.17 -2.27
N VAL A 156 -1.31 0.41 -3.44
CA VAL A 156 -2.75 0.64 -3.57
C VAL A 156 -3.54 -0.55 -3.05
N ILE A 157 -3.25 -1.77 -3.52
CA ILE A 157 -4.05 -2.94 -3.12
C ILE A 157 -3.90 -3.26 -1.64
N THR A 158 -2.69 -3.21 -1.07
CA THR A 158 -2.47 -3.49 0.35
C THR A 158 -3.15 -2.44 1.23
N ARG A 159 -3.07 -1.15 0.87
CA ARG A 159 -3.81 -0.08 1.57
C ARG A 159 -5.31 -0.31 1.50
N LEU A 160 -5.88 -0.60 0.33
CA LEU A 160 -7.31 -0.86 0.18
C LEU A 160 -7.75 -2.05 1.04
N GLN A 161 -7.08 -3.21 0.89
CA GLN A 161 -7.47 -4.43 1.60
C GLN A 161 -7.44 -4.28 3.12
N LEU A 162 -6.37 -3.66 3.64
CA LEU A 162 -6.22 -3.52 5.09
C LEU A 162 -7.13 -2.45 5.69
N ASN A 163 -7.42 -1.35 4.97
CA ASN A 163 -8.37 -0.35 5.45
C ASN A 163 -9.82 -0.88 5.42
N ILE A 164 -10.20 -1.69 4.41
CA ILE A 164 -11.52 -2.36 4.37
C ILE A 164 -11.67 -3.31 5.57
N LEU A 165 -10.67 -4.17 5.81
CA LEU A 165 -10.69 -5.09 6.95
C LEU A 165 -10.68 -4.36 8.30
N ALA A 166 -9.84 -3.34 8.45
CA ALA A 166 -9.75 -2.59 9.69
C ALA A 166 -11.05 -1.84 10.01
N ARG A 167 -11.76 -1.33 9.00
CA ARG A 167 -13.08 -0.73 9.16
C ARG A 167 -14.11 -1.78 9.60
N ARG A 168 -14.15 -2.95 8.94
CA ARG A 168 -15.06 -4.04 9.30
C ARG A 168 -14.86 -4.48 10.76
N SER A 169 -13.61 -4.74 11.13
CA SER A 169 -13.22 -5.10 12.50
C SER A 169 -13.57 -4.00 13.52
N TYR A 170 -13.50 -2.72 13.12
CA TYR A 170 -13.94 -1.60 13.95
C TYR A 170 -15.45 -1.62 14.19
N LEU A 171 -16.26 -1.82 13.15
CA LEU A 171 -17.72 -1.91 13.26
C LEU A 171 -18.13 -3.07 14.17
N GLU A 172 -17.51 -4.24 14.02
CA GLU A 172 -17.76 -5.40 14.87
C GLU A 172 -17.39 -5.10 16.34
N SER A 173 -16.21 -4.52 16.57
CA SER A 173 -15.78 -4.09 17.91
C SER A 173 -16.75 -3.09 18.53
N ALA A 174 -17.26 -2.13 17.75
CA ALA A 174 -18.21 -1.12 18.22
C ALA A 174 -19.56 -1.75 18.61
N ILE A 175 -20.03 -2.73 17.83
CA ILE A 175 -21.23 -3.52 18.15
C ILE A 175 -21.01 -4.34 19.43
N GLN A 176 -19.86 -4.96 19.61
CA GLN A 176 -19.54 -5.72 20.84
C GLN A 176 -19.43 -4.84 22.08
N VAL A 177 -18.87 -3.62 21.95
CA VAL A 177 -18.83 -2.63 23.03
C VAL A 177 -20.24 -2.17 23.40
N ALA A 178 -21.12 -1.95 22.41
CA ALA A 178 -22.53 -1.68 22.65
C ALA A 178 -23.26 -2.88 23.31
N ASN A 179 -22.84 -4.10 22.97
CA ASN A 179 -23.40 -5.36 23.48
C ASN A 179 -22.68 -5.94 24.71
N SER A 180 -21.81 -5.17 25.37
CA SER A 180 -21.13 -5.49 26.64
C SER A 180 -20.04 -6.59 26.65
N LYS A 181 -19.37 -6.89 25.53
CA LYS A 181 -18.20 -7.79 25.50
C LYS A 181 -16.93 -7.05 25.08
N GLN A 182 -15.89 -7.14 25.90
CA GLN A 182 -14.57 -6.52 25.67
C GLN A 182 -13.68 -7.51 24.90
N GLY A 183 -13.60 -7.38 23.58
CA GLY A 183 -12.70 -8.13 22.70
C GLY A 183 -11.74 -7.20 21.97
N SER A 184 -10.43 -7.37 22.16
CA SER A 184 -9.41 -6.60 21.44
C SER A 184 -9.13 -7.24 20.07
N ALA A 185 -9.87 -6.81 19.06
CA ALA A 185 -9.75 -7.26 17.67
C ALA A 185 -8.42 -6.87 16.96
N LEU A 186 -7.56 -6.09 17.62
CA LEU A 186 -6.21 -5.75 17.14
C LEU A 186 -5.31 -6.99 16.91
N THR A 187 -5.67 -8.13 17.49
CA THR A 187 -4.93 -9.39 17.33
C THR A 187 -5.11 -9.99 15.94
N GLY A 188 -6.23 -9.76 15.24
CA GLY A 188 -6.55 -10.41 13.96
C GLY A 188 -5.63 -9.99 12.81
N LEU A 189 -5.29 -8.71 12.71
CA LEU A 189 -4.49 -8.17 11.60
C LEU A 189 -3.01 -8.58 11.69
N THR A 190 -2.45 -8.67 12.91
CA THR A 190 -1.13 -9.27 13.15
C THR A 190 -1.14 -10.79 12.95
N LEU A 191 -2.25 -11.48 13.27
CA LEU A 191 -2.39 -12.93 13.08
C LEU A 191 -2.56 -13.33 11.61
N LEU A 192 -3.21 -12.50 10.76
CA LEU A 192 -3.40 -12.77 9.32
C LEU A 192 -2.08 -12.89 8.54
N PHE A 193 -1.01 -12.23 9.01
CA PHE A 193 0.33 -12.26 8.38
C PHE A 193 1.36 -13.09 9.18
N SER A 194 0.97 -13.64 10.33
CA SER A 194 1.78 -14.58 11.11
C SER A 194 1.42 -16.02 10.71
N ALA A 195 2.39 -16.94 10.74
CA ALA A 195 2.19 -18.37 10.45
C ALA A 195 0.92 -18.98 11.13
N PRO A 196 0.30 -20.02 10.54
CA PRO A 196 -1.02 -20.49 10.94
C PRO A 196 -0.97 -21.02 12.37
N ARG A 197 -1.50 -20.25 13.31
CA ARG A 197 -1.84 -20.73 14.65
C ARG A 197 -3.35 -20.66 14.81
N ALA A 198 -3.86 -21.68 15.50
CA ALA A 198 -5.27 -21.99 15.72
C ALA A 198 -6.15 -20.73 15.76
N ALA A 199 -7.31 -20.83 15.10
CA ALA A 199 -8.35 -19.83 15.12
C ALA A 199 -8.48 -19.23 16.53
N PRO A 200 -8.64 -17.89 16.67
CA PRO A 200 -9.01 -17.31 17.96
C PRO A 200 -10.21 -18.09 18.52
N GLN A 201 -10.39 -18.14 19.84
CA GLN A 201 -11.49 -18.86 20.49
C GLN A 201 -12.85 -18.38 19.95
N ALA A 202 -13.27 -18.90 18.81
CA ALA A 202 -14.51 -18.59 18.12
C ALA A 202 -15.63 -19.11 18.99
N GLN A 203 -16.54 -18.22 19.36
CA GLN A 203 -17.66 -18.58 20.22
C GLN A 203 -18.78 -19.24 19.41
N THR A 204 -18.76 -19.06 18.08
CA THR A 204 -19.74 -19.57 17.12
C THR A 204 -19.05 -20.07 15.85
N ASP A 205 -19.69 -20.99 15.13
CA ASP A 205 -19.22 -21.50 13.83
C ASP A 205 -19.19 -20.37 12.75
N GLU A 206 -20.05 -19.35 12.90
CA GLU A 206 -20.10 -18.18 12.01
C GLU A 206 -18.84 -17.30 12.13
N ASP A 207 -18.33 -17.08 13.36
CA ASP A 207 -17.10 -16.30 13.58
C ASP A 207 -15.85 -17.00 12.99
N GLU A 208 -15.87 -18.34 12.97
CA GLU A 208 -14.79 -19.15 12.39
C GLU A 208 -14.79 -19.08 10.86
N GLU A 209 -15.96 -19.20 10.22
CA GLU A 209 -16.10 -19.05 8.77
C GLU A 209 -15.71 -17.64 8.29
N ASP A 210 -16.05 -16.60 9.05
CA ASP A 210 -15.67 -15.21 8.76
C ASP A 210 -14.15 -15.02 8.80
N TYR A 211 -13.45 -15.61 9.76
CA TYR A 211 -11.99 -15.57 9.82
C TYR A 211 -11.34 -16.20 8.58
N TYR A 212 -11.84 -17.36 8.14
CA TYR A 212 -11.35 -17.99 6.92
C TYR A 212 -11.69 -17.19 5.65
N CYS A 213 -12.84 -16.51 5.62
CA CYS A 213 -13.19 -15.58 4.56
C CYS A 213 -12.21 -14.39 4.50
N GLU A 214 -11.85 -13.79 5.64
CA GLU A 214 -10.88 -12.69 5.70
C GLU A 214 -9.49 -13.12 5.24
N GLN A 215 -9.04 -14.32 5.65
CA GLN A 215 -7.77 -14.89 5.20
C GLN A 215 -7.76 -15.14 3.68
N ALA A 216 -8.84 -15.70 3.14
CA ALA A 216 -9.03 -15.91 1.70
C ALA A 216 -9.11 -14.59 0.92
N TYR A 217 -9.66 -13.54 1.53
CA TYR A 217 -9.71 -12.22 0.93
C TYR A 217 -8.31 -11.60 0.80
N VAL A 218 -7.49 -11.63 1.85
CA VAL A 218 -6.10 -11.11 1.80
C VAL A 218 -5.28 -11.89 0.77
N SER A 219 -5.50 -13.21 0.65
CA SER A 219 -4.79 -14.04 -0.33
C SER A 219 -5.10 -13.70 -1.78
N MET A 220 -6.15 -12.90 -2.07
CA MET A 220 -6.41 -12.40 -3.42
C MET A 220 -5.28 -11.51 -3.96
N SER A 221 -4.45 -10.91 -3.09
CA SER A 221 -3.24 -10.18 -3.48
C SER A 221 -2.23 -11.05 -4.24
N TRP A 222 -2.33 -12.38 -4.13
CA TRP A 222 -1.58 -13.36 -4.93
C TRP A 222 -1.72 -13.11 -6.43
N TRP A 223 -2.88 -12.60 -6.89
CA TRP A 223 -3.10 -12.23 -8.29
C TRP A 223 -2.05 -11.25 -8.79
N LEU A 224 -1.84 -10.13 -8.09
CA LEU A 224 -0.85 -9.13 -8.48
C LEU A 224 0.57 -9.71 -8.49
N LEU A 225 0.89 -10.50 -7.46
CA LEU A 225 2.23 -11.07 -7.26
C LEU A 225 2.61 -12.12 -8.31
N ASN A 226 1.63 -12.78 -8.93
CA ASN A 226 1.90 -13.88 -9.87
C ASN A 226 1.46 -13.57 -11.30
N HIS A 227 0.31 -12.95 -11.50
CA HIS A 227 -0.25 -12.69 -12.83
C HIS A 227 -0.31 -11.20 -13.19
N GLY A 228 -0.66 -10.34 -12.23
CA GLY A 228 -0.84 -8.91 -12.48
C GLY A 228 0.42 -8.22 -12.98
N TRP A 229 1.59 -8.50 -12.38
CA TRP A 229 2.84 -7.91 -12.85
C TRP A 229 3.20 -8.32 -14.29
N MET A 230 2.77 -9.51 -14.76
CA MET A 230 3.00 -9.93 -16.14
C MET A 230 2.21 -9.06 -17.12
N ALA A 231 0.94 -8.77 -16.81
CA ALA A 231 0.12 -7.86 -17.60
C ALA A 231 0.71 -6.44 -17.61
N LEU A 232 1.19 -5.95 -16.46
CA LEU A 232 1.90 -4.67 -16.39
C LEU A 232 3.17 -4.67 -17.26
N HIS A 233 3.96 -5.74 -17.17
CA HIS A 233 5.19 -5.91 -17.93
C HIS A 233 4.94 -5.85 -19.44
N GLU A 234 3.94 -6.55 -19.97
CA GLU A 234 3.64 -6.55 -21.41
C GLU A 234 3.30 -5.14 -21.93
N LYS A 235 2.54 -4.37 -21.16
CA LYS A 235 2.15 -3.00 -21.52
C LYS A 235 3.33 -2.03 -21.43
N VAL A 236 4.12 -2.15 -20.37
CA VAL A 236 5.34 -1.36 -20.19
C VAL A 236 6.32 -1.67 -21.31
N GLN A 237 6.54 -2.94 -21.65
CA GLN A 237 7.47 -3.33 -22.70
C GLN A 237 7.06 -2.75 -24.06
N ALA A 238 5.78 -2.86 -24.43
CA ALA A 238 5.28 -2.31 -25.69
C ALA A 238 5.47 -0.78 -25.78
N ALA A 239 5.23 -0.06 -24.67
CA ALA A 239 5.43 1.39 -24.63
C ALA A 239 6.91 1.79 -24.70
N VAL A 240 7.78 1.10 -23.96
CA VAL A 240 9.23 1.35 -23.98
C VAL A 240 9.82 1.07 -25.35
N GLU A 241 9.41 -0.02 -26.01
CA GLU A 241 9.83 -0.33 -27.38
C GLU A 241 9.42 0.76 -28.38
N GLY A 242 8.23 1.34 -28.21
CA GLY A 242 7.76 2.46 -29.04
C GLY A 242 8.55 3.75 -28.82
N VAL A 243 8.67 4.21 -27.58
CA VAL A 243 9.31 5.51 -27.24
C VAL A 243 10.83 5.46 -27.44
N PHE A 244 11.47 4.36 -27.06
CA PHE A 244 12.92 4.24 -27.16
C PHE A 244 13.41 3.69 -28.51
N ALA A 245 12.53 3.42 -29.49
CA ALA A 245 12.92 2.88 -30.81
C ALA A 245 14.03 3.70 -31.48
N ASP A 246 13.83 5.01 -31.56
CA ASP A 246 14.71 5.94 -32.28
C ASP A 246 15.96 6.35 -31.48
N VAL A 247 16.02 5.99 -30.20
CA VAL A 247 17.14 6.34 -29.32
C VAL A 247 18.31 5.39 -29.58
N SER A 248 19.36 5.91 -30.22
CA SER A 248 20.57 5.13 -30.47
C SER A 248 21.29 4.79 -29.16
N PRO A 249 21.82 3.55 -28.95
CA PRO A 249 22.54 3.19 -27.72
C PRO A 249 23.83 3.99 -27.44
N ARG A 250 24.31 4.75 -28.44
CA ARG A 250 25.53 5.57 -28.37
C ARG A 250 25.26 7.04 -28.12
N SER A 251 23.99 7.47 -28.06
CA SER A 251 23.66 8.86 -27.83
C SER A 251 24.11 9.33 -26.46
N GLU A 252 24.32 10.63 -26.36
CA GLU A 252 24.48 11.34 -25.11
C GLU A 252 23.16 12.05 -24.82
N LEU A 253 22.60 11.82 -23.64
CA LEU A 253 21.32 12.35 -23.20
C LEU A 253 21.53 13.15 -21.91
N SER A 254 20.81 14.25 -21.76
CA SER A 254 20.71 14.94 -20.48
C SER A 254 19.72 14.22 -19.55
N ILE A 255 19.72 14.60 -18.27
CA ILE A 255 18.74 14.09 -17.30
C ILE A 255 17.33 14.60 -17.66
N ASP A 256 17.23 15.82 -18.19
CA ASP A 256 15.97 16.38 -18.67
C ASP A 256 15.43 15.61 -19.88
N ASP A 257 16.29 15.20 -20.82
CA ASP A 257 15.90 14.34 -21.95
C ASP A 257 15.46 12.94 -21.47
N LEU A 258 16.08 12.41 -20.41
CA LEU A 258 15.64 11.15 -19.81
C LEU A 258 14.28 11.32 -19.13
N SER A 259 14.08 12.43 -18.43
CA SER A 259 12.81 12.76 -17.78
C SER A 259 11.67 12.86 -18.80
N SER A 260 11.87 13.55 -19.92
CA SER A 260 10.86 13.64 -20.98
C SER A 260 10.58 12.28 -21.61
N LEU A 261 11.60 11.47 -21.92
CA LEU A 261 11.40 10.12 -22.45
C LEU A 261 10.62 9.21 -21.49
N LEU A 262 10.88 9.30 -20.18
CA LEU A 262 10.14 8.55 -19.17
C LEU A 262 8.70 9.05 -19.05
N ALA A 263 8.48 10.36 -19.05
CA ALA A 263 7.15 10.96 -19.03
C ALA A 263 6.33 10.55 -20.27
N ASP A 264 6.91 10.63 -21.47
CA ASP A 264 6.27 10.19 -22.71
C ASP A 264 5.90 8.69 -22.65
N THR A 265 6.77 7.87 -22.05
CA THR A 265 6.48 6.44 -21.86
C THR A 265 5.32 6.22 -20.91
N VAL A 266 5.25 6.98 -19.81
CA VAL A 266 4.13 6.92 -18.85
C VAL A 266 2.83 7.36 -19.51
N ASP A 267 2.83 8.48 -20.24
CA ASP A 267 1.65 8.99 -20.93
C ASP A 267 1.09 7.95 -21.92
N VAL A 268 1.96 7.29 -22.69
CA VAL A 268 1.56 6.21 -23.62
C VAL A 268 0.90 5.04 -22.89
N ILE A 269 1.40 4.68 -21.70
CA ILE A 269 0.84 3.61 -20.88
C ILE A 269 -0.52 4.01 -20.32
N GLU A 270 -0.64 5.22 -19.78
CA GLU A 270 -1.83 5.72 -19.08
C GLU A 270 -3.02 5.99 -20.02
N MET A 271 -2.78 6.61 -21.18
CA MET A 271 -3.85 7.06 -22.08
C MET A 271 -4.70 5.90 -22.66
N ASN A 272 -4.09 4.74 -22.88
CA ASN A 272 -4.73 3.65 -23.62
C ASN A 272 -5.14 2.46 -22.75
N ASN A 273 -4.62 2.34 -21.51
CA ASN A 273 -4.67 1.07 -20.78
C ASN A 273 -5.30 1.17 -19.38
N LYS A 274 -5.96 2.26 -19.00
CA LYS A 274 -6.49 2.46 -17.63
C LYS A 274 -7.20 1.24 -17.04
N HIS A 275 -8.21 0.70 -17.72
CA HIS A 275 -8.96 -0.45 -17.22
C HIS A 275 -8.09 -1.72 -17.13
N GLU A 276 -7.17 -1.91 -18.07
CA GLU A 276 -6.27 -3.06 -18.11
C GLU A 276 -5.21 -2.99 -17.01
N LEU A 277 -4.65 -1.81 -16.75
CA LEU A 277 -3.73 -1.55 -15.63
C LEU A 277 -4.41 -1.88 -14.29
N LEU A 278 -5.62 -1.36 -14.07
CA LEU A 278 -6.38 -1.63 -12.85
C LEU A 278 -6.78 -3.11 -12.72
N SER A 279 -7.06 -3.79 -13.83
CA SER A 279 -7.34 -5.24 -13.85
C SER A 279 -6.12 -6.10 -13.43
N SER A 280 -4.93 -5.51 -13.43
CA SER A 280 -3.71 -6.16 -12.97
C SER A 280 -3.64 -6.21 -11.44
N PHE A 281 -4.37 -5.35 -10.73
CA PHE A 281 -4.24 -5.21 -9.26
C PHE A 281 -4.99 -6.32 -8.53
N PHE A 282 -6.12 -6.77 -9.08
CA PHE A 282 -7.04 -7.66 -8.40
C PHE A 282 -7.86 -8.49 -9.42
N PRO A 283 -8.24 -9.75 -9.11
CA PRO A 283 -9.02 -10.57 -10.02
C PRO A 283 -10.40 -9.95 -10.31
N THR A 284 -10.67 -9.65 -11.57
CA THR A 284 -11.87 -8.93 -12.00
C THR A 284 -13.09 -9.83 -12.13
N ASN A 285 -12.88 -11.09 -12.54
CA ASN A 285 -13.92 -12.08 -12.80
C ASN A 285 -13.98 -13.14 -11.69
N ILE A 286 -15.16 -13.70 -11.49
CA ILE A 286 -15.34 -14.82 -10.54
C ILE A 286 -14.46 -16.02 -10.88
N GLU A 287 -14.21 -16.29 -12.15
CA GLU A 287 -13.32 -17.38 -12.57
C GLU A 287 -11.87 -17.13 -12.14
N LEU A 288 -11.42 -15.87 -12.18
CA LEU A 288 -10.10 -15.47 -11.73
C LEU A 288 -10.01 -15.50 -10.20
N GLU A 289 -11.06 -15.08 -9.50
CA GLU A 289 -11.16 -15.22 -8.03
C GLU A 289 -11.05 -16.69 -7.62
N MET A 290 -11.80 -17.58 -8.28
CA MET A 290 -11.75 -19.01 -8.04
C MET A 290 -10.37 -19.59 -8.36
N PHE A 291 -9.73 -19.11 -9.42
CA PHE A 291 -8.38 -19.52 -9.78
C PHE A 291 -7.38 -19.17 -8.67
N VAL A 292 -7.46 -17.96 -8.11
CA VAL A 292 -6.59 -17.53 -6.99
C VAL A 292 -6.87 -18.36 -5.73
N LEU A 293 -8.13 -18.58 -5.39
CA LEU A 293 -8.49 -19.38 -4.21
C LEU A 293 -8.05 -20.83 -4.34
N ARG A 294 -8.14 -21.45 -5.52
CA ARG A 294 -7.65 -22.81 -5.72
C ARG A 294 -6.16 -22.97 -5.42
N HIS A 295 -5.35 -21.92 -5.62
CA HIS A 295 -3.92 -21.93 -5.31
C HIS A 295 -3.60 -21.57 -3.85
N THR A 296 -4.49 -20.83 -3.18
CA THR A 296 -4.23 -20.27 -1.85
C THR A 296 -5.07 -20.91 -0.76
N ASN A 297 -6.39 -20.85 -0.89
CA ASN A 297 -7.38 -21.33 0.08
C ASN A 297 -8.53 -22.06 -0.65
N PRO A 298 -8.32 -23.33 -1.07
CA PRO A 298 -9.28 -24.05 -1.92
C PRO A 298 -10.60 -24.34 -1.20
N GLU A 299 -10.57 -24.39 0.13
CA GLU A 299 -11.75 -24.62 0.96
C GLU A 299 -12.76 -23.49 0.81
N MET A 300 -12.33 -22.24 0.63
CA MET A 300 -13.20 -21.06 0.58
C MET A 300 -13.85 -20.76 -0.78
N VAL A 301 -13.69 -21.65 -1.78
CA VAL A 301 -14.28 -21.46 -3.12
C VAL A 301 -15.81 -21.42 -3.07
N HIS A 302 -16.44 -22.14 -2.14
CA HIS A 302 -17.89 -22.13 -1.97
C HIS A 302 -18.41 -20.75 -1.53
N ALA A 303 -17.69 -20.06 -0.65
CA ALA A 303 -18.06 -18.73 -0.16
C ALA A 303 -18.18 -17.69 -1.29
N LEU A 304 -17.41 -17.81 -2.39
CA LEU A 304 -17.55 -16.90 -3.54
C LEU A 304 -18.94 -16.96 -4.22
N HIS A 305 -19.63 -18.10 -4.14
CA HIS A 305 -20.94 -18.28 -4.77
C HIS A 305 -22.08 -17.75 -3.90
N ASP A 306 -21.86 -17.69 -2.58
CA ASP A 306 -22.80 -17.08 -1.67
C ASP A 306 -22.67 -15.54 -1.70
N ARG A 307 -23.77 -14.86 -2.02
CA ARG A 307 -23.81 -13.39 -2.05
C ARG A 307 -23.77 -12.77 -0.67
N GLY A 308 -24.15 -13.52 0.36
CA GLY A 308 -24.10 -13.08 1.75
C GLY A 308 -22.73 -13.26 2.40
N SER A 309 -21.82 -14.00 1.76
CA SER A 309 -20.54 -14.31 2.38
C SER A 309 -19.66 -13.07 2.55
N THR A 310 -18.94 -13.06 3.65
CA THR A 310 -17.91 -12.06 3.96
C THR A 310 -16.91 -11.91 2.82
N LEU A 311 -16.47 -13.03 2.25
CA LEU A 311 -15.51 -13.02 1.15
C LEU A 311 -16.05 -12.31 -0.10
N ARG A 312 -17.31 -12.56 -0.48
CA ARG A 312 -17.93 -11.91 -1.64
C ARG A 312 -18.12 -10.40 -1.40
N VAL A 313 -18.60 -10.01 -0.22
CA VAL A 313 -18.77 -8.60 0.16
C VAL A 313 -17.44 -7.84 0.08
N LEU A 314 -16.39 -8.37 0.71
CA LEU A 314 -15.06 -7.76 0.71
C LEU A 314 -14.48 -7.64 -0.70
N THR A 315 -14.65 -8.69 -1.50
CA THR A 315 -14.17 -8.75 -2.89
C THR A 315 -14.87 -7.74 -3.79
N ASP A 316 -16.20 -7.69 -3.75
CA ASP A 316 -16.98 -6.77 -4.56
C ASP A 316 -16.74 -5.31 -4.16
N GLU A 317 -16.60 -5.04 -2.87
CA GLU A 317 -16.24 -3.71 -2.37
C GLU A 317 -14.85 -3.29 -2.85
N THR A 318 -13.88 -4.19 -2.80
CA THR A 318 -12.51 -3.92 -3.28
C THR A 318 -12.50 -3.55 -4.75
N LYS A 319 -13.26 -4.27 -5.58
CA LYS A 319 -13.41 -3.94 -7.00
C LYS A 319 -14.01 -2.56 -7.21
N ARG A 320 -15.03 -2.18 -6.43
CA ARG A 320 -15.64 -0.84 -6.52
C ARG A 320 -14.61 0.25 -6.27
N TYR A 321 -13.74 0.09 -5.27
CA TYR A 321 -12.67 1.05 -5.03
C TYR A 321 -11.58 1.01 -6.12
N ILE A 322 -11.12 -0.17 -6.55
CA ILE A 322 -10.08 -0.28 -7.58
C ILE A 322 -10.48 0.39 -8.88
N PHE A 323 -11.73 0.19 -9.32
CA PHE A 323 -12.24 0.78 -10.56
C PHE A 323 -12.76 2.21 -10.40
N ALA A 324 -12.65 2.80 -9.20
CA ALA A 324 -13.02 4.19 -8.99
C ALA A 324 -11.94 5.15 -9.52
N GLU A 325 -12.39 6.32 -9.99
CA GLU A 325 -11.49 7.37 -10.51
C GLU A 325 -10.37 7.78 -9.54
N PRO A 326 -10.65 8.00 -8.24
CA PRO A 326 -9.61 8.43 -7.30
C PRO A 326 -8.45 7.44 -7.20
N THR A 327 -8.72 6.15 -7.29
CA THR A 327 -7.69 5.11 -7.20
C THR A 327 -6.73 5.15 -8.38
N PHE A 328 -7.23 5.41 -9.58
CA PHE A 328 -6.37 5.59 -10.75
C PHE A 328 -5.50 6.84 -10.62
N LEU A 329 -6.05 7.95 -10.13
CA LEU A 329 -5.29 9.19 -9.93
C LEU A 329 -4.18 9.01 -8.89
N VAL A 330 -4.49 8.36 -7.76
CA VAL A 330 -3.50 8.03 -6.71
C VAL A 330 -2.42 7.09 -7.26
N PHE A 331 -2.82 6.08 -8.05
CA PHE A 331 -1.88 5.17 -8.69
C PHE A 331 -0.90 5.90 -9.62
N ASN A 332 -1.38 6.76 -10.51
CA ASN A 332 -0.51 7.55 -11.40
C ASN A 332 0.39 8.49 -10.59
N ARG A 333 -0.13 9.05 -9.49
CA ARG A 333 0.68 9.88 -8.59
C ARG A 333 1.82 9.10 -7.96
N LEU A 334 1.58 7.86 -7.51
CA LEU A 334 2.62 6.97 -6.97
C LEU A 334 3.67 6.62 -8.03
N VAL A 335 3.26 6.35 -9.27
CA VAL A 335 4.18 6.12 -10.39
C VAL A 335 5.08 7.33 -10.62
N ASN A 336 4.51 8.53 -10.66
CA ASN A 336 5.26 9.77 -10.83
C ASN A 336 6.23 10.04 -9.67
N VAL A 337 5.83 9.81 -8.42
CA VAL A 337 6.71 9.95 -7.25
C VAL A 337 7.92 9.01 -7.32
N ASN A 338 7.73 7.79 -7.82
CA ASN A 338 8.84 6.87 -8.04
C ASN A 338 9.80 7.36 -9.13
N ILE A 339 9.28 7.94 -10.21
CA ILE A 339 10.09 8.52 -11.29
C ILE A 339 10.86 9.74 -10.78
N ASP A 340 10.22 10.62 -10.00
CA ASP A 340 10.88 11.76 -9.36
C ASP A 340 12.00 11.28 -8.42
N THR A 341 11.73 10.24 -7.63
CA THR A 341 12.72 9.63 -6.72
C THR A 341 13.89 9.04 -7.51
N LEU A 342 13.63 8.38 -8.64
CA LEU A 342 14.64 7.87 -9.55
C LEU A 342 15.52 8.99 -10.09
N LEU A 343 14.92 10.06 -10.62
CA LEU A 343 15.65 11.18 -11.23
C LEU A 343 16.51 11.90 -10.18
N ASN A 344 15.98 12.13 -8.98
CA ASN A 344 16.73 12.70 -7.86
C ASN A 344 17.90 11.81 -7.44
N ASN A 345 17.70 10.49 -7.39
CA ASN A 345 18.76 9.56 -7.05
C ASN A 345 19.84 9.48 -8.14
N ILE A 346 19.46 9.55 -9.42
CA ILE A 346 20.40 9.65 -10.55
C ILE A 346 21.21 10.95 -10.44
N LEU A 347 20.54 12.08 -10.22
CA LEU A 347 21.16 13.41 -10.06
C LEU A 347 22.19 13.41 -8.92
N ASN A 348 21.82 12.86 -7.76
CA ASN A 348 22.71 12.75 -6.60
C ASN A 348 23.94 11.87 -6.85
N ASN A 349 23.81 10.80 -7.66
CA ASN A 349 24.95 9.95 -8.02
C ASN A 349 25.86 10.60 -9.07
N VAL A 350 25.34 11.53 -9.86
CA VAL A 350 26.04 12.22 -10.96
C VAL A 350 26.80 13.46 -10.48
N GLY A 351 26.36 14.11 -9.40
CA GLY A 351 26.99 15.32 -8.83
C GLY A 351 26.64 16.63 -9.58
N ASP A 352 27.35 17.72 -9.29
CA ASP A 352 27.10 19.10 -9.77
C ASP A 352 27.08 19.31 -11.31
N ASN A 353 27.35 18.27 -12.10
CA ASN A 353 27.27 18.32 -13.57
C ASN A 353 25.82 18.14 -14.08
N THR A 354 24.85 18.82 -13.49
CA THR A 354 23.43 18.68 -13.81
C THR A 354 23.09 19.06 -15.27
N ALA A 355 23.87 19.97 -15.86
CA ALA A 355 23.76 20.37 -17.27
C ALA A 355 24.58 19.50 -18.25
N GLY A 356 25.27 18.46 -17.75
CA GLY A 356 26.11 17.59 -18.57
C GLY A 356 25.28 16.61 -19.42
N LYS A 357 25.74 16.32 -20.64
CA LYS A 357 25.23 15.18 -21.42
C LYS A 357 25.93 13.91 -20.97
N PHE A 358 25.16 12.87 -20.66
CA PHE A 358 25.69 11.58 -20.22
C PHE A 358 25.53 10.55 -21.32
N LYS A 359 26.54 9.69 -21.48
CA LYS A 359 26.41 8.52 -22.35
C LYS A 359 25.25 7.66 -21.86
N LEU A 360 24.36 7.27 -22.77
CA LEU A 360 23.21 6.41 -22.44
C LEU A 360 23.64 5.13 -21.69
N ALA A 361 24.78 4.54 -22.04
CA ALA A 361 25.35 3.41 -21.31
C ALA A 361 25.56 3.65 -19.81
N SER A 362 25.92 4.88 -19.42
CA SER A 362 26.07 5.28 -18.01
C SER A 362 24.71 5.43 -17.34
N LEU A 363 23.73 6.04 -18.03
CA LEU A 363 22.37 6.19 -17.51
C LEU A 363 21.69 4.83 -17.33
N LEU A 364 21.83 3.91 -18.28
CA LEU A 364 21.31 2.53 -18.18
C LEU A 364 21.90 1.77 -17.00
N ALA A 365 23.20 1.97 -16.71
CA ALA A 365 23.81 1.38 -15.54
C ALA A 365 23.27 1.95 -14.22
N GLN A 366 22.97 3.26 -14.20
CA GLN A 366 22.31 3.88 -13.05
C GLN A 366 20.87 3.40 -12.89
N ILE A 367 20.09 3.32 -13.97
CA ILE A 367 18.75 2.75 -13.99
C ILE A 367 18.77 1.32 -13.43
N THR A 368 19.74 0.51 -13.84
CA THR A 368 19.95 -0.86 -13.34
C THR A 368 20.25 -0.87 -11.83
N LYS A 369 21.11 0.04 -11.36
CA LYS A 369 21.37 0.19 -9.92
C LYS A 369 20.11 0.57 -9.17
N GLN A 370 19.35 1.55 -9.68
CA GLN A 370 18.13 2.05 -9.06
C GLN A 370 17.00 0.99 -9.06
N SER A 371 16.88 0.16 -10.10
CA SER A 371 15.95 -0.97 -10.08
C SER A 371 16.24 -1.96 -8.95
N ASN A 372 17.53 -2.16 -8.63
CA ASN A 372 17.93 -2.99 -7.50
C ASN A 372 17.61 -2.30 -6.17
N GLU A 373 17.87 -1.00 -6.02
CA GLU A 373 17.52 -0.25 -4.80
C GLU A 373 16.01 -0.27 -4.53
N LEU A 374 15.18 -0.04 -5.55
CA LEU A 374 13.72 -0.06 -5.43
C LEU A 374 13.22 -1.42 -4.93
N ALA A 375 13.84 -2.52 -5.35
CA ALA A 375 13.48 -3.88 -4.95
C ALA A 375 14.04 -4.32 -3.59
N LYS A 376 14.83 -3.48 -2.90
CA LYS A 376 15.36 -3.83 -1.57
C LYS A 376 14.27 -3.68 -0.50
N ALA A 377 13.91 -4.80 0.13
CA ALA A 377 13.06 -4.81 1.32
C ALA A 377 13.82 -4.51 2.63
N ASN A 378 15.13 -4.76 2.65
CA ASN A 378 15.96 -4.59 3.84
C ASN A 378 16.70 -3.25 3.79
N GLY A 379 16.53 -2.42 4.81
CA GLY A 379 17.19 -1.12 4.95
C GLY A 379 16.28 0.07 4.64
N ILE A 380 16.87 1.26 4.51
CA ILE A 380 16.16 2.48 4.14
C ILE A 380 15.94 2.43 2.62
N ASN A 381 14.67 2.35 2.20
CA ASN A 381 14.28 2.39 0.80
C ASN A 381 13.52 3.69 0.55
N ASP A 382 14.20 4.66 -0.07
CA ASP A 382 13.66 5.99 -0.33
C ASP A 382 12.42 5.94 -1.24
N TYR A 383 12.33 4.98 -2.16
CA TYR A 383 11.16 4.82 -3.03
C TYR A 383 9.91 4.48 -2.22
N LEU A 384 10.00 3.47 -1.34
CA LEU A 384 8.88 3.04 -0.53
C LEU A 384 8.50 4.10 0.51
N ALA A 385 9.49 4.79 1.09
CA ALA A 385 9.25 5.87 2.04
C ALA A 385 8.54 7.06 1.38
N ASN A 386 8.94 7.46 0.17
CA ASN A 386 8.30 8.55 -0.56
C ASN A 386 6.87 8.19 -1.00
N MET A 387 6.63 6.92 -1.37
CA MET A 387 5.27 6.44 -1.65
C MET A 387 4.38 6.40 -0.40
N ASP A 388 4.92 5.93 0.73
CA ASP A 388 4.19 5.87 2.02
C ASP A 388 3.82 7.26 2.54
N ALA A 389 4.68 8.26 2.28
CA ALA A 389 4.47 9.64 2.67
C ALA A 389 3.48 10.43 1.77
N LEU A 390 2.89 9.80 0.75
CA LEU A 390 1.99 10.46 -0.19
C LEU A 390 0.63 10.76 0.47
N PRO A 391 0.23 12.05 0.64
CA PRO A 391 -1.02 12.39 1.32
C PRO A 391 -2.26 11.91 0.54
N GLU A 392 -2.21 11.88 -0.79
CA GLU A 392 -3.32 11.40 -1.63
C GLU A 392 -3.63 9.91 -1.38
N LEU A 393 -2.61 9.11 -1.01
CA LEU A 393 -2.78 7.71 -0.64
C LEU A 393 -3.44 7.55 0.74
N ASP A 394 -3.06 8.42 1.68
CA ASP A 394 -3.69 8.48 3.01
C ASP A 394 -5.14 8.98 2.93
N GLU A 395 -5.44 9.94 2.05
CA GLU A 395 -6.79 10.42 1.78
C GLU A 395 -7.68 9.32 1.18
N LEU A 396 -7.17 8.56 0.20
CA LEU A 396 -7.87 7.39 -0.34
C LEU A 396 -8.14 6.36 0.77
N SER A 397 -7.13 6.07 1.60
CA SER A 397 -7.23 5.12 2.71
C SER A 397 -8.24 5.59 3.77
N ALA A 398 -8.25 6.88 4.10
CA ALA A 398 -9.19 7.47 5.04
C ALA A 398 -10.62 7.47 4.49
N GLY A 399 -10.80 7.71 3.18
CA GLY A 399 -12.08 7.62 2.49
C GLY A 399 -12.68 6.21 2.57
N VAL A 400 -11.84 5.18 2.35
CA VAL A 400 -12.24 3.77 2.51
C VAL A 400 -12.60 3.46 3.98
N TYR A 401 -11.74 3.88 4.92
CA TYR A 401 -11.91 3.59 6.34
C TYR A 401 -13.16 4.25 6.94
N SER A 402 -13.52 5.44 6.47
CA SER A 402 -14.65 6.23 7.01
C SER A 402 -15.98 5.97 6.32
N ASN A 403 -16.00 5.19 5.23
CA ASN A 403 -17.23 4.85 4.52
C ASN A 403 -18.01 3.75 5.26
N PHE A 404 -19.01 4.14 6.06
CA PHE A 404 -19.84 3.21 6.84
C PHE A 404 -21.20 2.89 6.19
N ASP A 405 -21.48 3.38 4.98
CA ASP A 405 -22.81 3.37 4.36
C ASP A 405 -23.08 2.17 3.42
N ASN A 406 -22.28 1.09 3.48
CA ASN A 406 -22.41 -0.07 2.59
C ASN A 406 -22.86 -1.34 3.30
#